data_AF-A0A101JM72-F1
#
_entry.id   AF-A0A101JM72-F1
#
_cell.length_a   1.000
_cell.length_b   1.000
_cell.length_c   1.000
_cell.angle_alpha   90.00
_cell.angle_beta   90.00
_cell.angle_gamma   90.00
#
_symmetry.space_group_name_H-M   'P 1'
#
loop_
_entity.id
_entity.type
_entity.pdbx_description
1 polymer ?
#
loop_
_entity_poly.entity_id
_entity_poly.type
_entity_poly.pdbx_seq_one_letter_code
_entity_poly.pdbx_strand_id
1 'polypeptide(L)'
;MVAETLRNMPVPAAQVLHGDCTERNFIFRSGVGPALVDFRAPCRWPIWWELARIGCAVPAILSGDAHISALARFLAAYRENNDEIPVADLVAVAQAARCYTTASVTPLQDLVAPGPLLSMPVLANYVEQRHAAVTALWNRADDYDQALREALR
;
A
#
# COMPACT_ATOMS: atom_id res chain seq x y z
N MET A 1 11.01 -13.91 -7.88
CA MET A 1 9.85 -13.01 -7.71
C MET A 1 10.10 -11.92 -6.66
N VAL A 2 9.77 -12.04 -5.36
CA VAL A 2 9.94 -10.93 -4.38
C VAL A 2 11.36 -10.35 -4.35
N ALA A 3 12.39 -11.18 -4.10
CA ALA A 3 13.77 -10.72 -4.01
C ALA A 3 14.30 -10.10 -5.32
N GLU A 4 13.78 -10.54 -6.46
CA GLU A 4 14.14 -10.02 -7.76
C GLU A 4 13.46 -8.68 -8.05
N THR A 5 12.16 -8.56 -7.75
CA THR A 5 11.44 -7.29 -7.83
C THR A 5 12.10 -6.23 -6.95
N LEU A 6 12.44 -6.57 -5.70
CA LEU A 6 13.14 -5.64 -4.80
C LEU A 6 14.50 -5.20 -5.34
N ARG A 7 15.26 -6.07 -6.03
CA ARG A 7 16.54 -5.71 -6.64
C ARG A 7 16.39 -4.77 -7.84
N ASN A 8 15.25 -4.81 -8.52
CA ASN A 8 14.98 -4.02 -9.71
C ASN A 8 14.25 -2.70 -9.39
N MET A 9 13.83 -2.51 -8.14
CA MET A 9 13.24 -1.25 -7.68
C MET A 9 14.33 -0.16 -7.57
N PRO A 10 13.96 1.12 -7.77
CA PRO A 10 14.88 2.22 -7.53
C PRO A 10 15.27 2.30 -6.05
N VAL A 11 16.40 2.95 -5.78
CA VAL A 11 16.73 3.39 -4.42
C VAL A 11 15.76 4.52 -4.07
N PRO A 12 14.87 4.34 -3.08
CA PRO A 12 13.77 5.25 -2.89
C PRO A 12 14.17 6.51 -2.11
N ALA A 13 13.55 7.63 -2.45
CA ALA A 13 13.49 8.79 -1.57
C ALA A 13 12.85 8.38 -0.22
N ALA A 14 13.38 8.97 0.85
CA ALA A 14 12.91 8.72 2.21
C ALA A 14 12.44 10.00 2.88
N GLN A 15 11.26 9.93 3.50
CA GLN A 15 10.67 11.03 4.26
C GLN A 15 10.12 10.54 5.60
N VAL A 16 9.77 11.48 6.48
CA VAL A 16 9.06 11.14 7.72
C VAL A 16 7.64 10.74 7.34
N LEU A 17 7.23 9.52 7.70
CA LEU A 17 5.91 8.97 7.39
C LEU A 17 4.98 9.03 8.61
N HIS A 18 3.68 8.88 8.37
CA HIS A 18 2.70 8.64 9.45
C HIS A 18 2.96 7.29 10.14
N GLY A 19 3.42 6.28 9.39
CA GLY A 19 3.88 4.99 9.90
C GLY A 19 2.77 3.96 10.12
N ASP A 20 1.51 4.42 10.15
CA ASP A 20 0.32 3.57 10.12
C ASP A 20 -0.84 4.16 9.33
N CYS A 21 -0.57 4.78 8.18
CA CYS A 21 -1.62 5.45 7.41
C CYS A 21 -2.57 4.43 6.79
N THR A 22 -3.70 4.18 7.46
CA THR A 22 -4.77 3.27 7.03
C THR A 22 -6.10 4.00 7.07
N GLU A 23 -7.12 3.47 6.39
CA GLU A 23 -8.47 4.03 6.35
C GLU A 23 -9.06 4.38 7.73
N ARG A 24 -8.69 3.62 8.77
CA ARG A 24 -9.18 3.82 10.15
C ARG A 24 -8.62 5.07 10.81
N ASN A 25 -7.51 5.58 10.29
CA ASN A 25 -6.81 6.74 10.80
C ASN A 25 -7.24 8.04 10.09
N PHE A 26 -8.24 7.96 9.20
CA PHE A 26 -8.89 9.13 8.61
C PHE A 26 -10.22 9.42 9.31
N ILE A 27 -10.37 10.65 9.80
CA ILE A 27 -11.64 11.17 10.33
C ILE A 27 -12.21 12.14 9.30
N PHE A 28 -13.38 11.81 8.77
CA PHE A 28 -14.12 12.69 7.87
C PHE A 28 -15.19 13.46 8.65
N ARG A 29 -15.11 14.79 8.65
CA ARG A 29 -16.16 15.65 9.21
C ARG A 29 -16.68 16.60 8.12
N SER A 30 -18.00 16.64 7.97
CA SER A 30 -18.67 17.54 7.03
C SER A 30 -18.22 18.99 7.28
N GLY A 31 -17.81 19.68 6.20
CA GLY A 31 -17.37 21.07 6.23
C GLY A 31 -15.95 21.33 6.74
N VAL A 32 -15.20 20.31 7.18
CA VAL A 32 -13.84 20.48 7.75
C VAL A 32 -12.75 19.72 6.97
N GLY A 33 -13.14 18.80 6.08
CA GLY A 33 -12.20 17.95 5.34
C GLY A 33 -11.71 16.76 6.18
N PRO A 34 -10.84 15.90 5.60
CA PRO A 34 -10.27 14.77 6.32
C PRO A 34 -9.21 15.22 7.33
N ALA A 35 -9.21 14.63 8.52
CA ALA A 35 -8.13 14.71 9.49
C ALA A 35 -7.44 13.35 9.61
N LEU A 36 -6.10 13.36 9.68
CA LEU A 36 -5.28 12.18 9.93
C LEU A 36 -4.96 12.10 11.43
N VAL A 37 -5.07 10.92 12.04
CA VAL A 37 -4.85 10.69 13.47
C VAL A 37 -4.01 9.43 13.72
N ASP A 38 -3.56 9.22 14.96
CA ASP A 38 -2.79 8.04 15.37
C ASP A 38 -1.40 7.93 14.70
N PHE A 39 -0.68 9.05 14.70
CA PHE A 39 0.70 9.11 14.21
C PHE A 39 1.61 8.23 15.06
N ARG A 40 2.38 7.36 14.41
CA ARG A 40 3.49 6.67 15.08
C ARG A 40 4.65 7.65 15.32
N ALA A 41 5.59 7.23 16.17
CA ALA A 41 6.82 7.98 16.37
C ALA A 41 7.50 8.29 15.01
N PRO A 42 7.91 9.54 14.76
CA PRO A 42 8.38 9.96 13.46
C PRO A 42 9.62 9.17 13.05
N CYS A 43 9.55 8.49 11.91
CA CYS A 43 10.64 7.68 11.39
C CYS A 43 10.78 7.91 9.89
N ARG A 44 12.02 8.01 9.40
CA ARG A 44 12.30 8.14 7.97
C ARG A 44 12.23 6.78 7.31
N TRP A 45 11.37 6.65 6.32
CA TRP A 45 11.13 5.41 5.58
C TRP A 45 10.97 5.71 4.08
N PRO A 46 11.18 4.70 3.22
CA PRO A 46 10.91 4.82 1.79
C PRO A 46 9.51 5.33 1.50
N ILE A 47 9.37 6.32 0.62
CA ILE A 47 8.08 6.96 0.32
C ILE A 47 7.02 5.96 -0.17
N TRP A 48 7.44 4.99 -0.99
CA TRP A 48 6.54 3.97 -1.51
C TRP A 48 5.91 3.12 -0.40
N TRP A 49 6.49 3.07 0.80
CA TRP A 49 5.97 2.26 1.91
C TRP A 49 4.56 2.70 2.32
N GLU A 50 4.38 3.98 2.59
CA GLU A 50 3.09 4.51 3.01
C GLU A 50 2.11 4.57 1.85
N LEU A 51 2.57 4.98 0.66
CA LEU A 51 1.74 5.02 -0.54
C LEU A 51 1.22 3.64 -0.94
N ALA A 52 2.03 2.58 -0.82
CA ALA A 52 1.59 1.21 -1.08
C ALA A 52 0.57 0.74 -0.05
N ARG A 53 0.71 1.12 1.23
CA ARG A 53 -0.24 0.74 2.28
C ARG A 53 -1.60 1.43 2.13
N ILE A 54 -1.61 2.68 1.70
CA ILE A 54 -2.85 3.44 1.43
C ILE A 54 -3.48 2.95 0.12
N GLY A 55 -2.70 3.04 -0.97
CA GLY A 55 -3.19 2.84 -2.33
C GLY A 55 -3.47 1.38 -2.67
N CYS A 56 -2.78 0.43 -2.03
CA CYS A 56 -2.93 -1.01 -2.29
C CYS A 56 -3.40 -1.77 -1.04
N ALA A 57 -4.34 -1.19 -0.28
CA ALA A 57 -5.03 -1.92 0.78
C ALA A 57 -5.75 -3.15 0.19
N VAL A 58 -5.82 -4.26 0.96
CA VAL A 58 -6.42 -5.53 0.50
C VAL A 58 -7.84 -5.34 -0.08
N PRO A 59 -8.78 -4.62 0.57
CA PRO A 59 -10.10 -4.40 0.00
C PRO A 59 -10.07 -3.65 -1.34
N ALA A 60 -9.15 -2.70 -1.50
CA ALA A 60 -8.99 -1.94 -2.73
C ALA A 60 -8.49 -2.83 -3.87
N ILE A 61 -7.47 -3.68 -3.62
CA ILE A 61 -6.98 -4.64 -4.61
C ILE A 61 -8.10 -5.58 -5.07
N LEU A 62 -8.90 -6.06 -4.11
CA LEU A 62 -9.99 -7.01 -4.38
C LEU A 62 -11.21 -6.36 -5.05
N SER A 63 -11.25 -5.03 -5.21
CA SER A 63 -12.30 -4.35 -5.98
C SER A 63 -12.14 -4.50 -7.49
N GLY A 64 -11.09 -5.19 -7.97
CA GLY A 64 -10.89 -5.51 -9.38
C GLY A 64 -10.35 -4.36 -10.22
N ASP A 65 -10.75 -4.28 -11.49
CA ASP A 65 -10.12 -3.40 -12.51
C ASP A 65 -10.15 -1.91 -12.17
N ALA A 66 -11.20 -1.46 -11.47
CA ALA A 66 -11.31 -0.07 -11.03
C ALA A 66 -10.15 0.36 -10.12
N HIS A 67 -9.51 -0.60 -9.43
CA HIS A 67 -8.40 -0.33 -8.52
C HIS A 67 -7.16 0.22 -9.25
N ILE A 68 -6.78 -0.35 -10.40
CA ILE A 68 -5.56 0.08 -11.11
C ILE A 68 -5.66 1.55 -11.51
N SER A 69 -6.80 1.93 -12.09
CA SER A 69 -7.06 3.32 -12.46
C SER A 69 -7.20 4.25 -11.25
N ALA A 70 -7.73 3.76 -10.12
CA ALA A 70 -7.79 4.52 -8.87
C ALA A 70 -6.39 4.76 -8.29
N LEU A 71 -5.52 3.75 -8.25
CA LEU A 71 -4.14 3.86 -7.79
C LEU A 71 -3.35 4.84 -8.67
N ALA A 72 -3.50 4.76 -9.99
CA ALA A 72 -2.85 5.67 -10.92
C ALA A 72 -3.25 7.13 -10.68
N ARG A 73 -4.55 7.40 -10.52
CA ARG A 73 -5.05 8.74 -10.17
C ARG A 73 -4.57 9.23 -8.81
N PHE A 74 -4.53 8.34 -7.81
CA PHE A 74 -4.02 8.65 -6.48
C PHE A 74 -2.55 9.10 -6.55
N LEU A 75 -1.70 8.36 -7.25
CA LEU A 75 -0.28 8.69 -7.36
C LEU A 75 -0.01 9.93 -8.22
N ALA A 76 -0.82 10.18 -9.25
CA ALA A 76 -0.76 11.42 -10.02
C ALA A 76 -1.10 12.63 -9.14
N ALA A 77 -2.21 12.58 -8.40
CA ALA A 77 -2.60 13.65 -7.47
C ALA A 77 -1.58 13.85 -6.33
N TYR A 78 -0.94 12.75 -5.87
CA TYR A 78 0.15 12.85 -4.91
C TYR A 78 1.33 13.62 -5.51
N ARG A 79 1.75 13.30 -6.74
CA ARG A 79 2.85 13.99 -7.44
C ARG A 79 2.57 15.46 -7.70
N GLU A 80 1.34 15.84 -8.02
CA GLU A 80 0.95 17.25 -8.23
C GLU A 80 1.28 18.15 -7.01
N ASN A 81 1.34 17.56 -5.81
CA ASN A 81 1.66 18.26 -4.57
C ASN A 81 3.08 17.97 -4.04
N ASN A 82 3.82 17.08 -4.70
CA ASN A 82 5.15 16.59 -4.29
C ASN A 82 5.99 16.35 -5.56
N ASP A 83 6.27 17.42 -6.31
CA ASP A 83 6.94 17.35 -7.62
C ASP A 83 8.43 16.99 -7.53
N GLU A 84 9.01 17.09 -6.33
CA GLU A 84 10.36 16.67 -6.01
C GLU A 84 10.53 15.15 -5.93
N ILE A 85 9.42 14.40 -5.82
CA ILE A 85 9.45 12.94 -5.74
C ILE A 85 9.72 12.34 -7.12
N PRO A 86 10.76 11.50 -7.26
CA PRO A 86 11.05 10.84 -8.53
C PRO A 86 9.88 9.98 -9.00
N VAL A 87 9.51 10.10 -10.27
CA VAL A 87 8.48 9.26 -10.90
C VAL A 87 8.77 7.77 -10.72
N ALA A 88 10.04 7.39 -10.76
CA ALA A 88 10.46 6.00 -10.55
C ALA A 88 9.99 5.45 -9.19
N ASP A 89 10.01 6.27 -8.13
CA ASP A 89 9.58 5.86 -6.78
C ASP A 89 8.07 5.67 -6.71
N LEU A 90 7.31 6.50 -7.42
CA LEU A 90 5.85 6.38 -7.50
C LEU A 90 5.44 5.15 -8.33
N VAL A 91 6.13 4.85 -9.43
CA VAL A 91 5.92 3.60 -10.19
C VAL A 91 6.27 2.38 -9.32
N ALA A 92 7.27 2.48 -8.46
CA ALA A 92 7.68 1.40 -7.56
C ALA A 92 6.63 1.09 -6.46
N VAL A 93 5.58 1.89 -6.29
CA VAL A 93 4.51 1.65 -5.29
C VAL A 93 3.80 0.32 -5.51
N ALA A 94 3.47 -0.03 -6.76
CA ALA A 94 2.84 -1.31 -7.06
C ALA A 94 3.79 -2.50 -6.83
N GLN A 95 5.08 -2.33 -7.15
CA GLN A 95 6.14 -3.29 -6.90
C GLN A 95 6.33 -3.54 -5.39
N ALA A 96 6.37 -2.45 -4.62
CA ALA A 96 6.43 -2.50 -3.16
C ALA A 96 5.21 -3.20 -2.56
N ALA A 97 4.00 -2.88 -3.02
CA ALA A 97 2.76 -3.51 -2.55
C ALA A 97 2.79 -5.03 -2.77
N ARG A 98 3.25 -5.48 -3.95
CA ARG A 98 3.46 -6.91 -4.27
C ARG A 98 4.39 -7.57 -3.27
N CYS A 99 5.57 -6.99 -3.06
CA CYS A 99 6.58 -7.52 -2.16
C CYS A 99 6.10 -7.54 -0.70
N TYR A 100 5.57 -6.43 -0.20
CA TYR A 100 5.08 -6.29 1.18
C TYR A 100 3.92 -7.24 1.48
N THR A 101 2.92 -7.30 0.60
CA THR A 101 1.73 -8.14 0.83
C THR A 101 2.09 -9.62 0.81
N THR A 102 3.08 -10.01 0.00
CA THR A 102 3.60 -11.37 -0.07
C THR A 102 4.43 -11.74 1.16
N ALA A 103 5.31 -10.84 1.62
CA ALA A 103 6.31 -11.15 2.63
C ALA A 103 5.87 -10.85 4.08
N SER A 104 4.77 -10.11 4.27
CA SER A 104 4.41 -9.67 5.60
C SER A 104 3.88 -10.81 6.47
N VAL A 105 4.32 -10.81 7.72
CA VAL A 105 3.96 -11.81 8.73
C VAL A 105 2.84 -11.33 9.66
N THR A 106 2.18 -10.21 9.35
CA THR A 106 1.12 -9.64 10.20
C THR A 106 0.05 -10.64 10.62
N PRO A 107 -0.49 -11.52 9.76
CA PRO A 107 -1.47 -12.53 10.19
C PRO A 107 -0.93 -13.52 11.24
N LEU A 108 0.39 -13.75 11.27
CA LEU A 108 1.02 -14.63 12.26
C LEU A 108 1.25 -13.93 13.60
N GLN A 109 1.29 -12.59 13.62
CA GLN A 109 1.47 -11.82 14.85
C GLN A 109 0.29 -12.06 15.81
N ASP A 110 -0.94 -12.13 15.29
CA ASP A 110 -2.14 -12.43 16.07
C ASP A 110 -2.14 -13.84 16.68
N LEU A 111 -1.41 -14.78 16.08
CA LEU A 111 -1.29 -16.16 16.58
C LEU A 111 -0.30 -16.28 17.76
N VAL A 112 0.65 -15.35 17.88
CA VAL A 112 1.70 -15.38 18.91
C VAL A 112 1.54 -14.28 19.96
N ALA A 113 0.58 -13.38 19.78
CA ALA A 113 0.24 -12.35 20.76
C ALA A 113 -0.39 -12.97 22.03
N PRO A 114 -0.21 -12.34 23.21
CA PRO A 114 -0.88 -12.77 24.45
C PRO A 114 -2.39 -12.48 24.36
N GLY A 115 -3.11 -13.40 23.72
CA GLY A 115 -4.53 -13.31 23.41
C GLY A 115 -4.79 -12.98 21.94
N PRO A 116 -5.71 -13.68 21.26
CA PRO A 116 -6.01 -13.39 19.86
C PRO A 116 -6.73 -12.04 19.76
N LEU A 117 -6.13 -11.09 19.03
CA LEU A 117 -6.76 -9.81 18.70
C LEU A 117 -7.98 -9.98 17.79
N LEU A 118 -7.99 -11.05 16.98
CA LEU A 118 -9.06 -11.43 16.08
C LEU A 118 -9.56 -12.83 16.42
N SER A 119 -10.88 -13.06 16.32
CA SER A 119 -11.41 -14.42 16.41
C SER A 119 -10.91 -15.28 15.24
N MET A 120 -10.83 -16.61 15.43
CA MET A 120 -10.33 -17.52 14.38
C MET A 120 -11.05 -17.39 13.02
N PRO A 121 -12.38 -17.23 12.95
CA PRO A 121 -13.05 -17.01 11.66
C PRO A 121 -12.64 -15.70 10.97
N VAL A 122 -12.45 -14.63 11.75
CA VAL A 122 -12.03 -13.32 11.22
C VAL A 122 -10.59 -13.40 10.72
N LEU A 123 -9.70 -14.06 11.46
CA LEU A 123 -8.32 -14.27 11.05
C LEU A 123 -8.22 -15.12 9.78
N ALA A 124 -9.00 -16.21 9.69
CA ALA A 124 -9.05 -17.06 8.49
C ALA A 124 -9.48 -16.25 7.25
N ASN A 125 -10.58 -15.52 7.34
CA ASN A 125 -11.05 -14.66 6.25
C ASN A 125 -10.01 -13.58 5.90
N TYR A 126 -9.33 -12.98 6.88
CA TYR A 126 -8.26 -12.02 6.62
C TYR A 126 -7.10 -12.63 5.83
N VAL A 127 -6.65 -13.84 6.21
CA VAL A 127 -5.58 -14.57 5.50
C VAL A 127 -6.01 -14.92 4.07
N GLU A 128 -7.24 -15.40 3.88
CA GLU A 128 -7.79 -15.74 2.57
C GLU A 128 -7.85 -14.52 1.64
N GLN A 129 -8.42 -13.40 2.12
CA GLN A 129 -8.48 -12.16 1.36
C GLN A 129 -7.08 -11.65 0.98
N ARG A 130 -6.13 -11.76 1.91
CA ARG A 130 -4.76 -11.37 1.64
C ARG A 130 -4.09 -12.25 0.58
N HIS A 131 -4.29 -13.56 0.66
CA HIS A 131 -3.78 -14.49 -0.34
C HIS A 131 -4.37 -14.18 -1.73
N ALA A 132 -5.67 -13.92 -1.81
CA ALA A 132 -6.33 -13.50 -3.04
C ALA A 132 -5.75 -12.17 -3.59
N ALA A 133 -5.49 -11.20 -2.71
CA ALA A 133 -4.88 -9.92 -3.10
C ALA A 133 -3.44 -10.08 -3.60
N VAL A 134 -2.63 -10.94 -2.97
CA VAL A 134 -1.27 -11.28 -3.46
C VAL A 134 -1.34 -11.83 -4.88
N THR A 135 -2.21 -12.82 -5.11
CA THR A 135 -2.40 -13.41 -6.43
C THR A 135 -2.86 -12.38 -7.45
N ALA A 136 -3.82 -11.52 -7.10
CA ALA A 136 -4.33 -10.47 -7.99
C ALA A 136 -3.23 -9.45 -8.36
N LEU A 137 -2.39 -9.05 -7.41
CA LEU A 137 -1.29 -8.12 -7.68
C LEU A 137 -0.22 -8.73 -8.60
N TRP A 138 0.16 -9.99 -8.38
CA TRP A 138 1.19 -10.64 -9.20
C TRP A 138 0.72 -10.99 -10.60
N ASN A 139 -0.52 -11.50 -10.75
CA ASN A 139 -1.08 -11.86 -12.06
C ASN A 139 -1.26 -10.64 -12.98
N ARG A 140 -1.31 -9.44 -12.41
CA ARG A 140 -1.54 -8.19 -13.11
C ARG A 140 -0.37 -7.22 -12.99
N ALA A 141 0.82 -7.73 -12.68
CA ALA A 141 1.98 -6.88 -12.39
C ALA A 141 2.25 -5.88 -13.53
N ASP A 142 2.15 -6.33 -14.78
CA ASP A 142 2.36 -5.50 -15.97
C ASP A 142 1.27 -4.43 -16.13
N ASP A 143 0.00 -4.77 -15.88
CA ASP A 143 -1.12 -3.80 -15.93
C ASP A 143 -0.89 -2.64 -14.96
N TYR A 144 -0.47 -2.95 -13.71
CA TYR A 144 -0.16 -1.92 -12.72
C TYR A 144 1.02 -1.06 -13.19
N ASP A 145 2.13 -1.69 -13.57
CA ASP A 145 3.35 -0.96 -13.93
C ASP A 145 3.13 -0.09 -15.16
N GLN A 146 2.34 -0.55 -16.14
CA GLN A 146 1.96 0.24 -17.31
C GLN A 146 1.06 1.41 -16.94
N ALA A 147 -0.03 1.18 -16.21
CA ALA A 147 -0.98 2.23 -15.85
C ALA A 147 -0.32 3.34 -15.01
N LEU A 148 0.58 2.97 -14.08
CA LEU A 148 1.33 3.95 -13.29
C LEU A 148 2.28 4.76 -14.16
N ARG A 149 3.01 4.12 -15.08
CA ARG A 149 3.89 4.86 -16.01
C ARG A 149 3.11 5.80 -16.92
N GLU A 150 1.92 5.42 -17.37
CA GLU A 150 1.09 6.25 -18.24
C GLU A 150 0.52 7.47 -17.50
N ALA A 151 0.03 7.29 -16.27
CA ALA A 151 -0.53 8.38 -15.48
C ALA A 151 0.52 9.35 -14.93
N LEU A 152 1.78 8.92 -14.84
CA LEU A 152 2.89 9.70 -14.29
C LEU A 152 3.85 10.22 -15.38
N ARG A 153 3.45 10.20 -16.66
CA ARG A 153 4.16 10.95 -17.71
C ARG A 153 3.91 12.44 -17.53
#